data_AF-A0A3E1KDF4-F1
#
_entry.id   AF-A0A3E1KDF4-F1
#
_cell.length_a   1.000
_cell.length_b   1.000
_cell.length_c   1.000
_cell.angle_alpha   90.00
_cell.angle_beta   90.00
_cell.angle_gamma   90.00
#
_symmetry.space_group_name_H-M   'P 1'
#
loop_
_entity.id
_entity.type
_entity.pdbx_description
1 polymer ?
#
loop_
_entity_poly.entity_id
_entity_poly.type
_entity_poly.pdbx_seq_one_letter_code
_entity_poly.pdbx_strand_id
1 'polypeptide(L)'
;PRLPVEVLFFNVSGRMVEVFPTFPGSTYEDGNDCFGSLLSLPDGLAKSWLWRTDGWRIPGSVGEGPMTNRQLIGHPSSRWRDADTYLDSLGKGWKKKYLPKIKELFPDAVTNINGVKRIKFRCFLDTRPVGVGGPEGDQFFVCSTRQDQVVYHVHEGDVENLRVLRNPEDAIDRYCAHVLRRKPGQFDFSEWSEPFRP
;
A
#
# COMPACT_ATOMS: atom_id res chain seq x y z
N PRO A 1 11.50 -30.47 4.98
CA PRO A 1 10.97 -30.43 3.60
C PRO A 1 10.34 -29.05 3.30
N ARG A 2 10.76 -28.36 2.23
CA ARG A 2 10.06 -27.14 1.78
C ARG A 2 8.74 -27.59 1.16
N LEU A 3 7.62 -27.17 1.73
CA LEU A 3 6.32 -27.38 1.10
C LEU A 3 6.30 -26.64 -0.24
N PRO A 4 5.69 -27.20 -1.30
CA PRO A 4 5.47 -26.46 -2.53
C PRO A 4 4.67 -25.20 -2.22
N VAL A 5 5.15 -24.04 -2.66
CA VAL A 5 4.36 -22.82 -2.62
C VAL A 5 3.32 -22.96 -3.73
N GLU A 6 2.08 -23.22 -3.37
CA GLU A 6 0.99 -23.14 -4.34
C GLU A 6 0.84 -21.67 -4.75
N VAL A 7 0.84 -21.42 -6.05
CA VAL A 7 0.60 -20.11 -6.64
C VAL A 7 -0.59 -20.27 -7.58
N LEU A 8 -1.63 -19.49 -7.34
CA LEU A 8 -2.82 -19.46 -8.19
C LEU A 8 -2.65 -18.33 -9.21
N PHE A 9 -2.76 -18.69 -10.49
CA PHE A 9 -2.87 -17.72 -11.57
C PHE A 9 -4.28 -17.80 -12.16
N PHE A 10 -4.92 -16.66 -12.36
CA PHE A 10 -6.16 -16.58 -13.10
C PHE A 10 -6.19 -15.36 -14.02
N ASN A 11 -6.91 -15.48 -15.13
CA ASN A 11 -7.08 -14.39 -16.07
C ASN A 11 -8.29 -13.54 -15.65
N VAL A 12 -8.09 -12.22 -15.54
CA VAL A 12 -9.18 -11.25 -15.45
C VAL A 12 -8.99 -10.19 -16.50
N SER A 13 -9.95 -10.08 -17.43
CA SER A 13 -9.95 -9.06 -18.49
C SER A 13 -8.65 -9.03 -19.31
N GLY A 14 -8.01 -10.19 -19.52
CA GLY A 14 -6.75 -10.30 -20.25
C GLY A 14 -5.50 -9.97 -19.44
N ARG A 15 -5.60 -9.73 -18.12
CA ARG A 15 -4.46 -9.68 -17.20
C ARG A 15 -4.31 -11.02 -16.49
N MET A 16 -3.08 -11.51 -16.43
CA MET A 16 -2.76 -12.60 -15.51
C MET A 16 -2.70 -12.00 -14.11
N VAL A 17 -3.49 -12.52 -13.18
CA VAL A 17 -3.44 -12.17 -11.77
C VAL A 17 -2.77 -13.32 -11.06
N GLU A 18 -1.70 -13.01 -10.34
CA GLU A 18 -1.01 -13.96 -9.49
C GLU A 18 -1.47 -13.74 -8.05
N VAL A 19 -1.92 -14.84 -7.43
CA VAL A 19 -2.25 -14.90 -6.01
C VAL A 19 -1.37 -15.96 -5.37
N PHE A 20 -0.72 -15.59 -4.27
CA PHE A 20 0.02 -16.53 -3.43
C PHE A 20 -0.93 -16.98 -2.31
N PRO A 21 -1.65 -18.10 -2.47
CA PRO A 21 -2.42 -18.69 -1.38
C PRO A 21 -1.47 -19.19 -0.31
N THR A 22 -1.64 -18.70 0.91
CA THR A 22 -1.00 -19.31 2.09
C THR A 22 -2.10 -19.86 2.99
N PHE A 23 -2.43 -21.15 2.84
CA PHE A 23 -3.26 -21.93 3.77
C PHE A 23 -2.51 -23.22 4.14
N PRO A 24 -2.63 -23.80 5.35
CA PRO A 24 -3.44 -23.44 6.52
C PRO A 24 -2.76 -22.36 7.37
N GLY A 25 -3.58 -21.51 8.00
CA GLY A 25 -3.14 -20.33 8.73
C GLY A 25 -2.05 -20.64 9.75
N SER A 26 -0.82 -20.22 9.47
CA SER A 26 -0.02 -19.54 10.48
C SER A 26 -0.78 -18.24 10.78
N THR A 27 -1.72 -18.36 11.71
CA THR A 27 -2.69 -17.35 12.10
C THR A 27 -1.96 -16.11 12.59
N TYR A 28 -1.85 -15.10 11.73
CA TYR A 28 -1.81 -13.73 12.21
C TYR A 28 -3.09 -13.41 13.02
N GLU A 29 -4.14 -14.24 12.91
CA GLU A 29 -5.41 -14.16 13.69
C GLU A 29 -5.17 -14.11 15.20
N ASP A 30 -4.05 -14.65 15.70
CA ASP A 30 -3.65 -14.57 17.11
C ASP A 30 -2.90 -13.26 17.47
N GLY A 31 -2.91 -12.26 16.59
CA GLY A 31 -2.24 -10.97 16.78
C GLY A 31 -0.74 -10.97 16.47
N ASN A 32 -0.22 -12.04 15.85
CA ASN A 32 1.21 -12.24 15.66
C ASN A 32 1.76 -11.58 14.38
N ASP A 33 1.31 -10.35 14.06
CA ASP A 33 1.94 -9.56 13.00
C ASP A 33 3.33 -9.14 13.47
N CYS A 34 4.34 -9.93 13.11
CA CYS A 34 5.74 -9.69 13.42
C CYS A 34 6.27 -8.34 12.89
N PHE A 35 5.49 -7.63 12.06
CA PHE A 35 5.79 -6.27 11.59
C PHE A 35 4.87 -5.18 12.14
N GLY A 36 3.78 -5.54 12.84
CA GLY A 36 2.73 -4.64 13.37
C GLY A 36 2.02 -3.76 12.31
N SER A 37 2.35 -3.94 11.03
CA SER A 37 1.93 -3.07 9.94
C SER A 37 0.53 -3.39 9.43
N LEU A 38 0.09 -4.64 9.47
CA LEU A 38 -1.30 -5.01 9.15
C LEU A 38 -2.28 -4.48 10.19
N LEU A 39 -1.86 -4.38 11.47
CA LEU A 39 -2.68 -3.80 12.54
C LEU A 39 -2.92 -2.29 12.37
N SER A 40 -2.16 -1.64 11.48
CA SER A 40 -2.37 -0.23 11.12
C SER A 40 -3.34 -0.04 9.96
N LEU A 41 -3.68 -1.10 9.23
CA LEU A 41 -4.72 -1.05 8.21
C LEU A 41 -6.11 -1.13 8.84
N PRO A 42 -7.14 -0.61 8.15
CA PRO A 42 -8.53 -0.88 8.47
C PRO A 42 -8.79 -2.38 8.56
N ASP A 43 -9.52 -2.81 9.60
CA ASP A 43 -9.80 -4.22 9.86
C ASP A 43 -10.42 -4.93 8.67
N GLY A 44 -11.34 -4.28 7.95
CA GLY A 44 -11.98 -4.87 6.79
C GLY A 44 -11.04 -5.05 5.59
N LEU A 45 -9.89 -4.35 5.55
CA LEU A 45 -8.81 -4.63 4.60
C LEU A 45 -7.84 -5.66 5.17
N ALA A 46 -7.36 -5.44 6.39
CA ALA A 46 -6.35 -6.25 7.05
C ALA A 46 -6.80 -7.71 7.19
N LYS A 47 -8.04 -7.96 7.62
CA LYS A 47 -8.61 -9.29 7.91
C LYS A 47 -9.32 -9.94 6.71
N SER A 48 -9.19 -9.36 5.52
CA SER A 48 -9.83 -9.83 4.28
C SER A 48 -9.02 -10.91 3.54
N TRP A 49 -9.15 -10.97 2.22
CA TRP A 49 -8.26 -11.75 1.35
C TRP A 49 -6.78 -11.35 1.52
N LEU A 50 -6.50 -10.08 1.87
CA LEU A 50 -5.14 -9.60 2.09
C LEU A 50 -4.46 -10.26 3.29
N TRP A 51 -5.24 -10.71 4.28
CA TRP A 51 -4.73 -11.47 5.42
C TRP A 51 -4.27 -12.88 5.04
N ARG A 52 -4.92 -13.45 4.01
CA ARG A 52 -4.82 -14.88 3.63
C ARG A 52 -3.93 -15.11 2.42
N THR A 53 -3.54 -14.03 1.77
CA THR A 53 -2.73 -14.02 0.55
C THR A 53 -1.62 -12.99 0.75
N ASP A 54 -0.44 -13.17 0.15
CA ASP A 54 0.66 -12.17 0.22
C ASP A 54 0.34 -10.87 -0.57
N GLY A 55 -0.96 -10.55 -0.71
CA GLY A 55 -1.52 -9.55 -1.59
C GLY A 55 -1.83 -10.06 -3.00
N TRP A 56 -2.26 -9.14 -3.85
CA TRP A 56 -2.46 -9.40 -5.28
C TRP A 56 -1.33 -8.80 -6.11
N ARG A 57 -1.07 -9.40 -7.27
CA ARG A 57 -0.03 -8.96 -8.18
C ARG A 57 -0.49 -9.02 -9.63
N ILE A 58 -0.05 -8.04 -10.40
CA ILE A 58 -0.17 -8.00 -11.86
C ILE A 58 1.26 -7.98 -12.42
N PRO A 59 1.78 -9.11 -12.92
CA PRO A 59 3.09 -9.14 -13.56
C PRO A 59 3.09 -8.28 -14.83
N GLY A 60 4.17 -7.52 -15.04
CA GLY A 60 4.37 -6.71 -16.25
C GLY A 60 4.65 -7.55 -17.49
N SER A 61 5.33 -8.69 -17.30
CA SER A 61 5.59 -9.70 -18.33
C SER A 61 5.80 -11.09 -17.71
N VAL A 62 5.73 -12.15 -18.51
CA VAL A 62 6.01 -13.52 -18.06
C VAL A 62 7.51 -13.66 -17.81
N GLY A 63 7.91 -13.93 -16.56
CA GLY A 63 9.31 -14.14 -16.17
C GLY A 63 10.00 -12.92 -15.53
N GLU A 64 9.39 -11.73 -15.55
CA GLU A 64 9.87 -10.61 -14.72
C GLU A 64 9.56 -10.88 -13.25
N GLY A 65 10.61 -11.02 -12.45
CA GLY A 65 10.52 -11.09 -11.00
C GLY A 65 9.88 -9.81 -10.45
N PRO A 66 8.82 -9.90 -9.63
CA PRO A 66 8.08 -8.74 -9.17
C PRO A 66 8.91 -7.98 -8.14
N MET A 67 9.48 -6.83 -8.51
CA MET A 67 10.27 -5.99 -7.58
C MET A 67 9.51 -4.75 -7.08
N THR A 68 8.36 -4.39 -7.68
CA THR A 68 7.59 -3.21 -7.26
C THR A 68 6.10 -3.50 -7.35
N ASN A 69 5.39 -3.51 -6.21
CA ASN A 69 3.93 -3.61 -6.25
C ASN A 69 3.33 -2.24 -6.49
N ARG A 70 2.56 -2.14 -7.57
CA ARG A 70 1.74 -0.98 -7.87
C ARG A 70 0.42 -1.44 -8.46
N GLN A 71 -0.55 -0.56 -8.44
CA GLN A 71 -1.92 -0.77 -8.87
C GLN A 71 -2.76 -1.70 -7.98
N LEU A 72 -2.16 -2.61 -7.20
CA LEU A 72 -2.87 -3.47 -6.26
C LEU A 72 -2.16 -3.50 -4.90
N ILE A 73 -2.87 -3.92 -3.85
CA ILE A 73 -2.33 -4.02 -2.49
C ILE A 73 -1.50 -5.29 -2.33
N GLY A 74 -0.35 -5.14 -1.69
CA GLY A 74 0.59 -6.21 -1.37
C GLY A 74 0.77 -6.38 0.13
N HIS A 75 1.38 -7.48 0.55
CA HIS A 75 1.75 -7.67 1.95
C HIS A 75 2.84 -6.67 2.43
N PRO A 76 2.77 -6.17 3.69
CA PRO A 76 3.72 -5.18 4.20
C PRO A 76 5.18 -5.61 4.23
N SER A 77 5.46 -6.91 4.40
CA SER A 77 6.82 -7.43 4.53
C SER A 77 7.63 -7.36 3.23
N SER A 78 6.95 -7.31 2.09
CA SER A 78 7.61 -7.35 0.78
C SER A 78 7.31 -6.12 -0.08
N ARG A 79 6.16 -5.45 0.10
CA ARG A 79 5.64 -4.53 -0.93
C ARG A 79 5.40 -3.08 -0.51
N TRP A 80 5.29 -2.77 0.77
CA TRP A 80 5.02 -1.40 1.21
C TRP A 80 6.28 -0.55 1.19
N ARG A 81 6.15 0.69 0.71
CA ARG A 81 7.27 1.63 0.63
C ARG A 81 7.23 2.63 1.77
N ASP A 82 8.39 2.89 2.37
CA ASP A 82 8.52 3.95 3.36
C ASP A 82 8.37 5.33 2.69
N ALA A 83 7.94 6.33 3.46
CA ALA A 83 7.69 7.69 2.98
C ALA A 83 8.87 8.28 2.20
N ASP A 84 10.10 7.95 2.59
CA ASP A 84 11.30 8.48 1.96
C ASP A 84 11.47 7.97 0.52
N THR A 85 11.22 6.68 0.30
CA THR A 85 11.28 5.99 -0.99
C THR A 85 10.12 6.45 -1.88
N TYR A 86 8.96 6.70 -1.30
CA TYR A 86 7.85 7.33 -2.01
C TYR A 86 8.23 8.74 -2.49
N LEU A 87 8.76 9.60 -1.61
CA LEU A 87 9.11 10.97 -2.00
C LEU A 87 10.22 11.01 -3.06
N ASP A 88 11.18 10.10 -3.01
CA ASP A 88 12.20 9.96 -4.07
C ASP A 88 11.55 9.61 -5.42
N SER A 89 10.43 8.87 -5.42
CA SER A 89 9.68 8.55 -6.64
C SER A 89 8.89 9.72 -7.24
N LEU A 90 8.70 10.82 -6.51
CA LEU A 90 8.04 12.03 -7.03
C LEU A 90 9.01 12.93 -7.81
N GLY A 91 10.32 12.78 -7.58
CA GLY A 91 11.36 13.49 -8.31
C GLY A 91 12.39 14.18 -7.42
N LYS A 92 13.36 14.83 -8.05
CA LYS A 92 14.48 15.48 -7.36
C LYS A 92 13.99 16.60 -6.43
N GLY A 93 14.45 16.59 -5.18
CA GLY A 93 14.18 17.65 -4.19
C GLY A 93 12.92 17.43 -3.34
N TRP A 94 12.00 16.55 -3.75
CA TRP A 94 10.77 16.25 -3.01
C TRP A 94 11.03 15.70 -1.62
N LYS A 95 11.92 14.70 -1.50
CA LYS A 95 12.35 14.15 -0.20
C LYS A 95 12.86 15.23 0.74
N LYS A 96 13.73 16.13 0.25
CA LYS A 96 14.28 17.22 1.08
C LYS A 96 13.18 18.20 1.52
N LYS A 97 12.21 18.50 0.64
CA LYS A 97 11.12 19.44 0.92
C LYS A 97 10.08 18.87 1.90
N TYR A 98 9.67 17.62 1.72
CA TYR A 98 8.48 17.07 2.38
C TYR A 98 8.76 16.10 3.51
N LEU A 99 9.91 15.42 3.52
CA LEU A 99 10.23 14.48 4.59
C LEU A 99 10.25 15.14 5.99
N PRO A 100 10.77 16.37 6.18
CA PRO A 100 10.67 17.06 7.46
C PRO A 100 9.21 17.31 7.89
N LYS A 101 8.35 17.76 6.96
CA LYS A 101 6.92 18.00 7.23
C LYS A 101 6.19 16.73 7.65
N ILE A 102 6.44 15.60 6.97
CA ILE A 102 5.86 14.30 7.36
C ILE A 102 6.27 13.91 8.78
N LYS A 103 7.53 14.15 9.17
CA LYS A 103 7.99 13.87 10.53
C LYS A 103 7.37 14.78 11.59
N GLU A 104 7.05 16.01 11.23
CA GLU A 104 6.35 16.96 12.10
C GLU A 104 4.89 16.56 12.30
N LEU A 105 4.21 16.13 11.23
CA LEU A 105 2.82 15.64 11.28
C LEU A 105 2.69 14.30 12.02
N PHE A 106 3.68 13.42 11.87
CA PHE A 106 3.67 12.06 12.43
C PHE A 106 4.95 11.78 13.23
N PRO A 107 5.17 12.48 14.36
CA PRO A 107 6.40 12.35 15.15
C PRO A 107 6.58 10.94 15.73
N ASP A 108 5.47 10.28 16.09
CA ASP A 108 5.43 8.90 16.60
C ASP A 108 5.75 7.84 15.53
N ALA A 109 5.63 8.18 14.24
CA ALA A 109 6.05 7.30 13.16
C ALA A 109 7.59 7.25 13.00
N VAL A 110 8.34 8.12 13.68
CA VAL A 110 9.81 8.14 13.60
C VAL A 110 10.40 7.17 14.62
N THR A 111 10.90 6.04 14.14
CA THR A 111 11.52 4.99 14.98
C THR A 111 13.04 5.00 14.82
N ASN A 112 13.76 4.64 15.89
CA ASN A 112 15.21 4.43 15.85
C ASN A 112 15.51 3.02 16.33
N ILE A 113 15.95 2.16 15.40
CA ILE A 113 16.31 0.77 15.69
C ILE A 113 17.77 0.60 15.29
N ASN A 114 18.62 0.25 16.27
CA ASN A 114 20.06 0.05 16.08
C ASN A 114 20.77 1.27 15.43
N GLY A 115 20.37 2.49 15.79
CA GLY A 115 20.93 3.73 15.24
C GLY A 115 20.37 4.13 13.87
N VAL A 116 19.52 3.30 13.26
CA VAL A 116 18.89 3.59 11.97
C VAL A 116 17.53 4.23 12.21
N LYS A 117 17.42 5.52 11.85
CA LYS A 117 16.13 6.24 11.84
C LYS A 117 15.28 5.74 10.67
N ARG A 118 14.11 5.19 10.98
CA ARG A 118 13.11 4.75 9.99
C ARG A 118 11.80 5.48 10.23
N ILE A 119 11.11 5.81 9.14
CA ILE A 119 9.80 6.47 9.21
C ILE A 119 8.76 5.43 8.86
N LYS A 120 7.89 5.15 9.81
CA LYS A 120 6.82 4.15 9.74
C LYS A 120 5.53 4.69 9.13
N PHE A 121 5.62 5.80 8.40
CA PHE A 121 4.57 6.26 7.48
C PHE A 121 4.78 5.52 6.16
N ARG A 122 3.98 4.48 5.90
CA ARG A 122 4.24 3.50 4.84
C ARG A 122 3.14 3.53 3.79
N CYS A 123 3.54 3.72 2.53
CA CYS A 123 2.70 3.61 1.34
C CYS A 123 2.35 2.13 1.12
N PHE A 124 1.10 1.75 1.36
CA PHE A 124 0.63 0.38 1.15
C PHE A 124 0.02 0.18 -0.24
N LEU A 125 -0.47 1.26 -0.86
CA LEU A 125 -1.01 1.26 -2.22
C LEU A 125 -0.50 2.47 -2.99
N ASP A 126 0.00 2.23 -4.20
CA ASP A 126 0.34 3.26 -5.18
C ASP A 126 -0.36 2.91 -6.48
N THR A 127 -1.26 3.78 -6.96
CA THR A 127 -2.10 3.49 -8.13
C THR A 127 -1.39 3.68 -9.47
N ARG A 128 -0.18 4.27 -9.48
CA ARG A 128 0.61 4.46 -10.70
C ARG A 128 0.96 3.13 -11.36
N PRO A 129 1.02 3.03 -12.70
CA PRO A 129 1.60 1.86 -13.36
C PRO A 129 3.06 1.60 -12.96
N VAL A 130 3.55 0.39 -13.16
CA VAL A 130 4.97 0.05 -12.95
C VAL A 130 5.85 0.94 -13.84
N GLY A 131 6.96 1.44 -13.29
CA GLY A 131 7.91 2.32 -14.00
C GLY A 131 7.52 3.81 -14.03
N VAL A 132 6.28 4.17 -13.68
CA VAL A 132 5.82 5.57 -13.67
C VAL A 132 6.21 6.28 -12.36
N GLY A 133 7.01 7.34 -12.45
CA GLY A 133 7.31 8.23 -11.32
C GLY A 133 6.49 9.52 -11.37
N GLY A 134 6.82 10.50 -10.54
CA GLY A 134 6.24 11.83 -10.58
C GLY A 134 4.94 11.99 -9.76
N PRO A 135 4.41 13.23 -9.70
CA PRO A 135 3.21 13.60 -8.95
C PRO A 135 1.94 13.19 -9.72
N GLU A 136 1.72 11.89 -9.86
CA GLU A 136 0.59 11.31 -10.58
C GLU A 136 -0.10 10.23 -9.75
N GLY A 137 -1.40 10.06 -9.97
CA GLY A 137 -2.21 9.04 -9.31
C GLY A 137 -2.32 9.24 -7.81
N ASP A 138 -2.88 8.24 -7.15
CA ASP A 138 -3.21 8.24 -5.73
C ASP A 138 -2.26 7.33 -4.97
N GLN A 139 -1.82 7.78 -3.81
CA GLN A 139 -0.99 6.99 -2.92
C GLN A 139 -1.56 6.97 -1.52
N PHE A 140 -1.72 5.77 -0.98
CA PHE A 140 -2.35 5.53 0.31
C PHE A 140 -1.34 5.02 1.33
N PHE A 141 -1.39 5.61 2.51
CA PHE A 141 -0.42 5.41 3.58
C PHE A 141 -1.12 5.04 4.88
N VAL A 142 -0.39 4.33 5.72
CA VAL A 142 -0.73 4.08 7.13
C VAL A 142 0.48 4.41 8.01
N CYS A 143 0.21 4.78 9.25
CA CYS A 143 1.23 4.87 10.29
C CYS A 143 1.38 3.50 10.94
N SER A 144 2.42 2.74 10.58
CA SER A 144 2.62 1.37 11.10
C SER A 144 3.05 1.31 12.57
N THR A 145 3.14 2.46 13.25
CA THR A 145 3.31 2.60 14.71
C THR A 145 1.98 2.75 15.43
N ARG A 146 0.88 2.93 14.69
CA ARG A 146 -0.48 3.14 15.20
C ARG A 146 -1.37 1.96 14.85
N GLN A 147 -2.45 1.82 15.62
CA GLN A 147 -3.56 0.91 15.36
C GLN A 147 -4.87 1.71 15.22
N ASP A 148 -4.76 2.96 14.76
CA ASP A 148 -5.87 3.90 14.60
C ASP A 148 -6.68 3.61 13.32
N GLN A 149 -6.21 2.69 12.48
CA GLN A 149 -6.87 2.26 11.24
C GLN A 149 -7.08 3.41 10.24
N VAL A 150 -6.31 4.49 10.38
CA VAL A 150 -6.42 5.68 9.52
C VAL A 150 -5.63 5.47 8.24
N VAL A 151 -6.31 5.60 7.10
CA VAL A 151 -5.68 5.61 5.78
C VAL A 151 -5.49 7.05 5.32
N TYR A 152 -4.23 7.46 5.21
CA TYR A 152 -3.86 8.75 4.65
C TYR A 152 -3.76 8.66 3.13
N HIS A 153 -4.15 9.72 2.46
CA HIS A 153 -4.22 9.78 1.01
C HIS A 153 -3.45 10.99 0.49
N VAL A 154 -2.51 10.75 -0.42
CA VAL A 154 -1.85 11.76 -1.25
C VAL A 154 -2.38 11.63 -2.67
N HIS A 155 -3.05 12.67 -3.14
CA HIS A 155 -3.62 12.75 -4.48
C HIS A 155 -2.68 13.50 -5.40
N GLU A 156 -2.27 12.89 -6.52
CA GLU A 156 -1.41 13.50 -7.55
C GLU A 156 -0.14 14.16 -6.97
N GLY A 157 0.49 13.50 -6.00
CA GLY A 157 1.69 14.00 -5.34
C GLY A 157 1.48 15.24 -4.47
N ASP A 158 0.24 15.66 -4.18
CA ASP A 158 -0.04 16.79 -3.26
C ASP A 158 0.21 16.40 -1.80
N VAL A 159 1.48 16.44 -1.40
CA VAL A 159 1.92 16.18 -0.03
C VAL A 159 1.59 17.35 0.92
N GLU A 160 1.24 18.53 0.40
CA GLU A 160 0.88 19.69 1.23
C GLU A 160 -0.53 19.58 1.77
N ASN A 161 -1.46 19.11 0.94
CA ASN A 161 -2.85 18.92 1.30
C ASN A 161 -3.16 17.44 1.54
N LEU A 162 -2.53 16.86 2.56
CA LEU A 162 -2.79 15.47 2.94
C LEU A 162 -4.28 15.25 3.20
N ARG A 163 -4.77 14.08 2.81
CA ARG A 163 -6.17 13.69 2.95
C ARG A 163 -6.28 12.43 3.79
N VAL A 164 -7.49 12.11 4.24
CA VAL A 164 -7.86 10.84 4.86
C VAL A 164 -8.91 10.16 3.98
N LEU A 165 -8.87 8.83 3.93
CA LEU A 165 -9.84 8.02 3.21
C LEU A 165 -10.92 7.52 4.19
N ARG A 166 -12.17 7.93 3.97
CA ARG A 166 -13.37 7.39 4.63
C ARG A 166 -13.78 6.07 4.00
N ASN A 167 -14.38 5.19 4.80
CA ASN A 167 -14.80 3.84 4.37
C ASN A 167 -13.74 3.18 3.47
N PRO A 168 -12.49 3.08 3.95
CA PRO A 168 -11.36 2.66 3.13
C PRO A 168 -11.57 1.26 2.53
N GLU A 169 -12.35 0.39 3.17
CA GLU A 169 -12.70 -0.92 2.62
C GLU A 169 -13.44 -0.80 1.28
N ASP A 170 -14.50 0.01 1.24
CA ASP A 170 -15.35 0.19 0.06
C ASP A 170 -14.58 0.91 -1.07
N ALA A 171 -13.84 1.96 -0.72
CA ALA A 171 -13.02 2.70 -1.67
C ALA A 171 -11.99 1.82 -2.39
N ILE A 172 -11.24 1.05 -1.59
CA ILE A 172 -10.16 0.20 -2.08
C ILE A 172 -10.70 -1.02 -2.83
N ASP A 173 -11.79 -1.64 -2.38
CA ASP A 173 -12.39 -2.76 -3.09
C ASP A 173 -12.91 -2.34 -4.47
N ARG A 174 -13.60 -1.20 -4.56
CA ARG A 174 -14.06 -0.62 -5.83
C ARG A 174 -12.91 -0.24 -6.75
N TYR A 175 -11.85 0.33 -6.20
CA TYR A 175 -10.63 0.61 -6.95
C TYR A 175 -9.98 -0.68 -7.49
N CYS A 176 -9.81 -1.70 -6.65
CA CYS A 176 -9.27 -2.99 -7.07
C CYS A 176 -10.13 -3.61 -8.19
N ALA A 177 -11.47 -3.54 -8.07
CA ALA A 177 -12.38 -3.97 -9.12
C ALA A 177 -12.25 -3.13 -10.41
N HIS A 178 -12.04 -1.83 -10.32
CA HIS A 178 -11.77 -0.94 -11.46
C HIS A 178 -10.51 -1.35 -12.21
N VAL A 179 -9.41 -1.59 -11.48
CA VAL A 179 -8.12 -2.03 -12.04
C VAL A 179 -8.25 -3.40 -12.70
N LEU A 180 -8.84 -4.38 -12.00
CA LEU A 180 -9.00 -5.74 -12.51
C LEU A 180 -9.91 -5.81 -13.74
N ARG A 181 -10.93 -4.97 -13.81
CA ARG A 181 -11.85 -4.90 -14.97
C ARG A 181 -11.34 -4.06 -16.12
N ARG A 182 -10.15 -3.45 -15.99
CA ARG A 182 -9.56 -2.53 -16.99
C ARG A 182 -10.53 -1.42 -17.41
N LYS A 183 -11.29 -0.90 -16.45
CA LYS A 183 -12.12 0.27 -16.71
C LYS A 183 -11.20 1.42 -17.18
N PRO A 184 -11.57 2.15 -18.24
CA PRO A 184 -10.77 3.25 -18.74
C PRO A 184 -10.71 4.39 -17.71
N GLY A 185 -9.64 5.18 -17.78
CA GLY A 185 -9.42 6.32 -16.88
C GLY A 185 -8.92 5.94 -15.49
N GLN A 186 -8.59 6.97 -14.71
CA GLN A 186 -8.26 6.82 -13.29
C GLN A 186 -9.55 6.59 -12.49
N PHE A 187 -9.44 5.83 -11.40
CA PHE A 187 -10.54 5.68 -10.47
C PHE A 187 -10.64 6.96 -9.62
N ASP A 188 -11.83 7.53 -9.52
CA ASP A 188 -12.03 8.73 -8.72
C ASP A 188 -12.29 8.37 -7.25
N PHE A 189 -11.39 8.80 -6.36
CA PHE A 189 -11.51 8.61 -4.92
C PHE A 189 -12.22 9.78 -4.20
N SER A 190 -12.71 10.79 -4.93
CA SER A 190 -13.27 12.02 -4.36
C SER A 190 -14.40 11.77 -3.34
N GLU A 191 -15.25 10.76 -3.59
CA GLU A 191 -16.36 10.37 -2.71
C GLU A 191 -15.88 9.93 -1.31
N TRP A 192 -14.70 9.30 -1.23
CA TRP A 192 -14.15 8.77 0.01
C TRP A 192 -13.08 9.67 0.62
N SER A 193 -12.54 10.62 -0.12
CA SER A 193 -11.36 11.36 0.32
C SER A 193 -11.72 12.73 0.90
N GLU A 194 -11.27 13.00 2.12
CA GLU A 194 -11.48 14.28 2.80
C GLU A 194 -10.18 14.92 3.30
N PRO A 195 -10.11 16.26 3.45
CA PRO A 195 -8.91 16.92 3.97
C PRO A 195 -8.52 16.41 5.36
N PHE A 196 -7.24 16.06 5.54
CA PHE A 196 -6.70 15.73 6.86
C PHE A 196 -6.53 17.02 7.67
N ARG A 197 -7.01 17.01 8.91
CA ARG A 197 -6.80 18.09 9.87
C ARG A 197 -6.05 17.48 11.07
N PRO A 198 -4.76 17.78 11.24
CA PRO A 198 -3.93 17.22 12.32
C PRO A 198 -4.38 17.68 13.72
#